data_AF-A0A2V7UTM3-F1
#
_entry.id   AF-A0A2V7UTM3-F1
#
_cell.length_a   1.000
_cell.length_b   1.000
_cell.length_c   1.000
_cell.angle_alpha   90.00
_cell.angle_beta   90.00
_cell.angle_gamma   90.00
#
_symmetry.space_group_name_H-M   'P 1'
#
loop_
_entity.id
_entity.type
_entity.pdbx_description
1 polymer ?
#
loop_
_entity_poly.entity_id
_entity_poly.type
_entity_poly.pdbx_seq_one_letter_code
_entity_poly.pdbx_strand_id
1 'polypeptide(L)'
;MMVAVEADMASPVTLRLDKETRLRIARIARRRRVSTSQVIREAIAALVGREESAASPYQVVADLIGVVHGGNPRLSKDMGRQLTDLLKRRRIRT
;
A
#
# COMPACT_ATOMS: atom_id res chain seq x y z
N MET A 1 -23.22 -24.92 -3.58
CA MET A 1 -23.93 -24.06 -2.63
C MET A 1 -22.94 -23.02 -2.14
N MET A 2 -22.93 -21.84 -2.76
CA MET A 2 -21.97 -20.77 -2.45
C MET A 2 -22.64 -19.87 -1.43
N VAL A 3 -22.13 -19.88 -0.20
CA VAL A 3 -22.67 -19.09 0.91
C VAL A 3 -22.54 -17.62 0.53
N ALA A 4 -23.69 -16.97 0.37
CA ALA A 4 -23.77 -15.53 0.34
C ALA A 4 -23.15 -15.04 1.66
N VAL A 5 -22.06 -14.29 1.55
CA VAL A 5 -21.53 -13.52 2.68
C VAL A 5 -22.61 -12.50 2.99
N GLU A 6 -23.49 -12.87 3.93
CA GLU A 6 -24.46 -11.97 4.52
C GLU A 6 -23.73 -10.72 4.98
N ALA A 7 -24.33 -9.57 4.69
CA ALA A 7 -23.89 -8.26 5.09
C ALA A 7 -23.90 -8.17 6.63
N ASP A 8 -22.87 -8.73 7.26
CA ASP A 8 -22.74 -8.75 8.71
C ASP A 8 -22.39 -7.34 9.19
N MET A 9 -23.42 -6.67 9.71
CA MET A 9 -23.41 -5.44 10.51
C MET A 9 -22.87 -4.17 9.83
N ALA A 10 -23.60 -3.66 8.84
CA ALA A 10 -23.45 -2.25 8.43
C ALA A 10 -23.88 -1.29 9.56
N SER A 11 -22.96 -0.90 10.44
CA SER A 11 -23.23 0.11 11.46
C SER A 11 -23.56 1.47 10.81
N PRO A 12 -24.67 2.13 11.21
CA PRO A 12 -25.04 3.41 10.64
C PRO A 12 -24.03 4.48 11.08
N VAL A 13 -23.44 5.17 10.11
CA VAL A 13 -22.54 6.32 10.35
C VAL A 13 -23.27 7.60 9.96
N THR A 14 -23.42 8.53 10.91
CA THR A 14 -24.00 9.85 10.65
C THR A 14 -22.88 10.86 10.42
N LEU A 15 -22.84 11.44 9.22
CA LEU A 15 -21.84 12.42 8.82
C LEU A 15 -22.45 13.82 8.66
N ARG A 16 -21.89 14.83 9.33
CA ARG A 16 -22.25 16.23 9.09
C ARG A 16 -21.44 16.75 7.91
N LEU A 17 -22.15 17.17 6.87
CA LEU A 17 -21.58 17.74 5.66
C LEU A 17 -22.02 19.18 5.49
N ASP A 18 -21.15 20.01 4.91
CA ASP A 18 -21.53 21.32 4.42
C ASP A 18 -22.54 21.19 3.27
N LYS A 19 -23.27 22.28 3.00
CA LYS A 19 -24.34 22.29 1.99
C LYS A 19 -23.79 22.01 0.59
N GLU A 20 -22.60 22.49 0.28
CA GLU A 20 -22.01 22.37 -1.05
C GLU A 20 -21.63 20.92 -1.35
N THR A 21 -20.95 20.25 -0.42
CA THR A 21 -20.57 18.83 -0.52
C THR A 21 -21.81 17.95 -0.65
N ARG A 22 -22.86 18.21 0.15
CA ARG A 22 -24.14 17.48 0.03
C ARG A 22 -24.75 17.60 -1.37
N LEU A 23 -24.74 18.81 -1.95
CA LEU A 23 -25.25 19.04 -3.31
C LEU A 23 -24.38 18.37 -4.38
N ARG A 24 -23.06 18.38 -4.22
CA ARG A 24 -22.11 17.69 -5.12
C ARG A 24 -22.38 16.18 -5.13
N ILE A 25 -22.51 15.55 -3.95
CA ILE A 25 -22.81 14.12 -3.84
C ILE A 25 -24.17 13.79 -4.47
N ALA A 26 -25.21 14.56 -4.17
CA ALA A 26 -26.54 14.36 -4.75
C ALA A 26 -26.54 14.46 -6.29
N ARG A 27 -25.75 15.37 -6.86
CA ARG A 27 -25.58 15.51 -8.31
C ARG A 27 -24.90 14.29 -8.93
N ILE A 28 -23.87 13.75 -8.27
CA ILE A 28 -23.18 12.52 -8.72
C ILE A 28 -24.12 11.33 -8.65
N ALA A 29 -24.84 11.17 -7.54
CA ALA A 29 -25.83 10.12 -7.34
C ALA A 29 -26.89 10.12 -8.44
N ARG A 30 -27.46 11.29 -8.76
CA ARG A 30 -28.43 11.45 -9.86
C ARG A 30 -27.84 11.08 -11.22
N ARG A 31 -26.65 11.60 -11.56
CA ARG A 31 -26.01 11.31 -12.86
C ARG A 31 -25.72 9.83 -13.05
N ARG A 32 -25.34 9.13 -11.98
CA ARG A 32 -25.00 7.71 -12.00
C ARG A 32 -26.20 6.79 -11.74
N ARG A 33 -27.39 7.35 -11.44
CA ARG A 33 -28.61 6.62 -11.03
C ARG A 33 -28.38 5.67 -9.84
N VAL A 34 -27.57 6.10 -8.87
CA VAL A 34 -27.26 5.34 -7.65
C VAL A 34 -27.68 6.13 -6.41
N SER A 35 -27.74 5.47 -5.26
CA SER A 35 -28.07 6.15 -4.00
C SER A 35 -26.93 7.04 -3.50
N THR A 36 -27.26 8.10 -2.75
CA THR A 36 -26.28 8.95 -2.08
C THR A 36 -25.34 8.14 -1.18
N SER A 37 -25.89 7.18 -0.42
CA SER A 37 -25.11 6.31 0.46
C SER A 37 -24.14 5.43 -0.31
N GLN A 38 -24.50 4.97 -1.52
CA GLN A 38 -23.57 4.23 -2.37
C GLN A 38 -22.42 5.10 -2.84
N VAL A 39 -22.69 6.34 -3.27
CA VAL A 39 -21.62 7.29 -3.64
C VAL A 39 -20.67 7.53 -2.45
N ILE A 40 -21.21 7.67 -1.25
CA ILE A 40 -20.40 7.86 -0.03
C ILE A 40 -19.56 6.62 0.27
N ARG A 41 -20.13 5.41 0.19
CA ARG A 41 -19.38 4.15 0.38
C ARG A 41 -18.24 4.00 -0.62
N GLU A 42 -18.49 4.26 -1.90
CA GLU A 42 -17.47 4.21 -2.94
C GLU A 42 -16.35 5.24 -2.70
N ALA A 43 -16.70 6.45 -2.26
CA ALA A 43 -15.72 7.48 -1.94
C ALA A 43 -14.84 7.09 -0.75
N ILE A 44 -15.43 6.50 0.31
CA ILE A 44 -14.68 5.99 1.46
C ILE A 44 -13.77 4.84 1.06
N ALA A 45 -14.26 3.87 0.29
CA ALA A 45 -13.46 2.74 -0.18
C ALA A 45 -12.27 3.20 -1.04
N ALA A 46 -12.48 4.19 -1.91
CA ALA A 46 -11.41 4.76 -2.72
C ALA A 46 -10.38 5.54 -1.89
N LEU A 47 -10.80 6.20 -0.80
CA LEU A 47 -9.89 6.89 0.12
C LEU A 47 -9.06 5.88 0.90
N VAL A 48 -9.71 4.90 1.54
CA VAL A 48 -9.05 3.83 2.30
C VAL A 48 -8.07 3.07 1.42
N GLY A 49 -8.49 2.67 0.21
CA GLY A 49 -7.61 1.99 -0.72
C GLY A 49 -6.36 2.80 -1.09
N ARG A 50 -6.42 4.14 -1.14
CA ARG A 50 -5.25 4.99 -1.38
C ARG A 50 -4.32 5.07 -0.17
N GLU A 51 -4.89 5.19 1.03
CA GLU A 51 -4.11 5.22 2.28
C GLU A 51 -3.46 3.87 2.59
N GLU A 52 -4.18 2.76 2.37
CA GLU A 52 -3.66 1.41 2.58
C GLU A 52 -2.71 0.95 1.45
N SER A 53 -2.89 1.45 0.22
CA SER A 53 -1.93 1.21 -0.87
C SER A 53 -0.59 1.90 -0.66
N ALA A 54 -0.44 2.73 0.37
CA ALA A 54 0.87 3.06 0.92
C ALA A 54 1.45 1.86 1.68
N ALA A 55 1.50 0.69 1.04
CA ALA A 55 2.41 -0.37 1.45
C ALA A 55 3.78 0.29 1.55
N SER A 56 4.40 0.19 2.72
CA SER A 56 5.73 0.77 2.93
C SER A 56 6.65 0.31 1.79
N PRO A 57 7.63 1.12 1.35
CA PRO A 57 8.55 0.70 0.30
C PRO A 57 9.15 -0.69 0.54
N TYR A 58 9.35 -1.05 1.83
CA TYR A 58 9.72 -2.39 2.26
C TYR A 58 8.70 -3.48 1.89
N GLN A 59 7.42 -3.29 2.19
CA GLN A 59 6.36 -4.25 1.85
C GLN A 59 6.19 -4.43 0.34
N VAL A 60 6.37 -3.38 -0.46
CA VAL A 60 6.30 -3.44 -1.93
C VAL A 60 7.40 -4.35 -2.51
N VAL A 61 8.57 -4.39 -1.89
CA VAL A 61 9.72 -5.17 -2.36
C VAL A 61 9.99 -6.42 -1.53
N ALA A 62 9.20 -6.70 -0.49
CA ALA A 62 9.44 -7.79 0.45
C ALA A 62 9.50 -9.15 -0.27
N ASP A 63 8.60 -9.35 -1.25
CA ASP A 63 8.58 -10.57 -2.07
C ASP A 63 9.74 -10.65 -3.07
N LEU A 64 10.49 -9.55 -3.28
CA LEU A 64 11.71 -9.52 -4.08
C LEU A 64 12.97 -9.72 -3.20
N ILE A 65 12.87 -9.37 -1.91
CA ILE A 65 13.94 -9.58 -0.93
C ILE A 65 14.04 -11.07 -0.64
N GLY A 66 15.12 -11.69 -1.12
CA GLY A 66 15.39 -13.13 -0.94
C GLY A 66 15.03 -14.00 -2.14
N VAL A 67 14.42 -13.46 -3.21
CA VAL A 67 14.12 -14.22 -4.44
C VAL A 67 15.32 -14.39 -5.36
N VAL A 68 16.45 -13.72 -5.08
CA VAL A 68 17.70 -13.98 -5.79
C VAL A 68 18.29 -15.32 -5.32
N HIS A 69 17.90 -16.41 -5.98
CA HIS A 69 18.55 -17.72 -5.91
C HIS A 69 19.87 -17.70 -6.70
N GLY A 70 20.76 -16.76 -6.38
CA GLY A 70 21.96 -16.50 -7.18
C GLY A 70 22.91 -15.54 -6.50
N GLY A 71 23.90 -16.08 -5.81
CA GLY A 71 24.93 -15.32 -5.11
C GLY A 71 25.46 -16.11 -3.93
N ASN A 72 26.74 -15.95 -3.59
CA ASN A 72 27.29 -16.63 -2.42
C ASN A 72 26.64 -16.04 -1.14
N PRO A 73 25.91 -16.83 -0.33
CA PRO A 73 25.20 -16.33 0.85
C PRO A 73 26.16 -15.83 1.94
N ARG A 74 27.47 -16.06 1.78
CA ARG A 74 28.52 -15.58 2.68
C ARG A 74 29.16 -14.26 2.21
N LEU A 75 28.61 -13.59 1.19
CA LEU A 75 29.16 -12.30 0.72
C LEU A 75 29.15 -11.22 1.81
N SER A 76 28.22 -11.28 2.76
CA SER A 76 28.19 -10.34 3.91
C SER A 76 29.04 -10.79 5.11
N LYS A 77 29.70 -11.97 5.05
CA LYS A 77 30.60 -12.42 6.10
C LYS A 77 31.98 -11.82 5.88
N ASP A 78 32.61 -11.37 6.96
CA ASP A 78 33.96 -10.79 6.95
C ASP A 78 34.13 -9.52 6.09
N MET A 79 33.05 -8.80 5.79
CA MET A 79 33.10 -7.60 4.92
C MET A 79 34.09 -6.54 5.44
N GLY A 80 34.22 -6.39 6.77
CA GLY A 80 35.23 -5.50 7.36
C GLY A 80 36.67 -5.91 7.03
N ARG A 81 36.99 -7.21 7.10
CA ARG A 81 38.31 -7.76 6.73
C ARG A 81 38.54 -7.61 5.23
N GLN A 82 37.55 -7.98 4.42
CA GLN A 82 37.64 -7.90 2.95
C GLN A 82 37.81 -6.45 2.46
N LEU A 83 37.07 -5.50 3.05
CA LEU A 83 37.22 -4.08 2.77
C LEU A 83 38.62 -3.57 3.16
N THR A 84 39.12 -3.97 4.33
CA THR A 84 40.47 -3.60 4.79
C THR A 84 41.54 -4.10 3.82
N ASP A 85 41.43 -5.34 3.35
CA ASP A 85 42.38 -5.92 2.39
C ASP A 85 42.29 -5.23 1.01
N LEU A 86 41.09 -4.88 0.56
CA LEU A 86 40.87 -4.11 -0.66
C LEU A 86 41.55 -2.74 -0.59
N LEU A 87 41.37 -2.02 0.53
CA LEU A 87 41.99 -0.72 0.75
C LEU A 87 43.52 -0.81 0.81
N LYS A 88 44.07 -1.84 1.46
CA LYS A 88 45.53 -2.10 1.48
C LYS A 88 46.08 -2.35 0.07
N ARG A 89 45.42 -3.19 -0.73
CA ARG A 89 45.81 -3.45 -2.13
C ARG A 89 45.76 -2.19 -3.00
N ARG A 90 44.79 -1.31 -2.76
CA ARG A 90 44.67 -0.03 -3.47
C ARG A 90 45.80 0.94 -3.09
N ARG A 91 46.21 0.95 -1.81
CA ARG A 91 47.29 1.80 -1.30
C ARG A 91 48.68 1.38 -1.77
N ILE A 92 48.89 0.09 -2.05
CA ILE A 92 50.17 -0.47 -2.57
C ILE A 92 50.40 -0.10 -4.06
N ARG A 93 49.41 0.48 -4.73
CA ARG A 93 49.46 0.81 -6.18
C ARG A 93 49.91 2.25 -6.49
N THR A 94 50.51 2.93 -5.51
CA THR A 94 51.15 4.26 -5.59
C THR A 94 52.49 4.18 -4.90
#